data_AF-A0A2X4V1B9-F1
#
_entry.id   AF-A0A2X4V1B9-F1
#
_cell.length_a   1.000
_cell.length_b   1.000
_cell.length_c   1.000
_cell.angle_alpha   90.00
_cell.angle_beta   90.00
_cell.angle_gamma   90.00
#
_symmetry.space_group_name_H-M   'P 1'
#
loop_
_entity.id
_entity.type
_entity.pdbx_description
1 polymer ?
#
loop_
_entity_poly.entity_id
_entity_poly.type
_entity_poly.pdbx_seq_one_letter_code
_entity_poly.pdbx_strand_id
1 'polypeptide(L)'
;MAVNFTTQEGKSDYKVNVGLKADWLPAKFPGIPQEASDALSGSAPWQSQVAIVLPHQGAASYDIGLDADLRKVSSYLPSPLDKPAGEPLPLSVKVKGGLNGFMLTGSAGKQNRFNSEWIFAKKQVTLARAAWQTDAGATPPLPGSPSLTLNLPPLDGEKWLALLAPAIKQGGGSGQVGGFNFPTTVALKTPQLMLGGQAWHKLQLTAEKQLGGTLVSAKGDEVDGNLRIADRGPWRADINYLYYNPQFSTDKNGPAATNPLAAAEKVSFRDWPSLMLRCKSCWVMGQNLGKVEADLANQGDTLTLDHGLIDTGKGRMTASGLWKQNAQEERSSLKGKLLGSKIDETAAFFGITTPAEGRALRCRFRPLLAWPTVEAAGRHPQRRVDD
;
A
#
# COMPACT_ATOMS: atom_id res chain seq x y z
N MET A 1 -16.18 -28.70 20.79
CA MET A 1 -16.71 -28.90 19.41
C MET A 1 -17.81 -29.93 19.49
N ALA A 2 -18.94 -29.70 18.83
CA ALA A 2 -20.02 -30.66 18.68
C ALA A 2 -20.20 -30.98 17.19
N VAL A 3 -20.43 -32.25 16.88
CA VAL A 3 -20.58 -32.77 15.52
C VAL A 3 -21.78 -33.70 15.50
N ASN A 4 -22.64 -33.57 14.50
CA ASN A 4 -23.64 -34.56 14.14
C ASN A 4 -23.57 -34.83 12.64
N PHE A 5 -24.04 -36.00 12.22
CA PHE A 5 -24.15 -36.30 10.80
C PHE A 5 -25.33 -37.23 10.54
N THR A 6 -25.85 -37.15 9.32
CA THR A 6 -26.85 -38.07 8.79
C THR A 6 -26.42 -38.53 7.40
N THR A 7 -26.81 -39.75 7.06
CA THR A 7 -26.49 -40.35 5.76
C THR A 7 -27.74 -40.90 5.11
N GLN A 8 -27.83 -40.81 3.78
CA GLN A 8 -28.95 -41.34 3.03
C GLN A 8 -28.45 -41.95 1.71
N GLU A 9 -28.70 -43.25 1.52
CA GLU A 9 -28.52 -43.92 0.23
C GLU A 9 -29.73 -43.61 -0.66
N GLY A 10 -29.46 -43.02 -1.82
CA GLY A 10 -30.41 -42.73 -2.87
C GLY A 10 -30.28 -43.70 -4.04
N LYS A 11 -31.11 -43.51 -5.07
CA LYS A 11 -31.09 -44.36 -6.28
C LYS A 11 -29.85 -44.13 -7.16
N SER A 12 -29.26 -42.93 -7.09
CA SER A 12 -28.16 -42.49 -7.96
C SER A 12 -27.05 -41.76 -7.21
N ASP A 13 -27.23 -41.54 -5.90
CA ASP A 13 -26.32 -40.80 -5.05
C ASP A 13 -26.36 -41.31 -3.61
N TYR A 14 -25.28 -41.04 -2.88
CA TYR A 14 -25.20 -41.15 -1.44
C TYR A 14 -25.00 -39.76 -0.85
N LYS A 15 -25.86 -39.37 0.09
CA LYS A 15 -25.84 -38.04 0.69
C LYS A 15 -25.33 -38.12 2.12
N VAL A 16 -24.45 -37.20 2.47
CA VAL A 16 -23.95 -37.02 3.84
C VAL A 16 -24.20 -35.58 4.26
N ASN A 17 -24.95 -35.39 5.34
CA ASN A 17 -25.11 -34.08 5.96
C ASN A 17 -24.33 -34.06 7.27
N VAL A 18 -23.57 -33.00 7.53
CA VAL A 18 -22.80 -32.81 8.76
C VAL A 18 -23.16 -31.46 9.38
N GLY A 19 -23.58 -31.47 10.63
CA GLY A 19 -23.76 -30.28 11.44
C GLY A 19 -22.57 -30.10 12.39
N LEU A 20 -21.96 -28.92 12.36
CA LEU A 20 -20.82 -28.56 13.21
C LEU A 20 -21.18 -27.37 14.08
N LYS A 21 -20.73 -27.40 15.34
CA LYS A 21 -20.72 -26.25 16.24
C LYS A 21 -19.39 -26.18 16.98
N ALA A 22 -18.73 -25.03 16.93
CA ALA A 22 -17.48 -24.83 17.60
C ALA A 22 -17.26 -23.35 17.93
N ASP A 23 -16.10 -23.06 18.50
CA ASP A 23 -15.68 -21.71 18.82
C ASP A 23 -14.29 -21.50 18.23
N TRP A 24 -14.15 -20.48 17.38
CA TRP A 24 -12.86 -20.12 16.80
C TRP A 24 -12.10 -19.18 17.73
N LEU A 25 -10.77 -19.25 17.66
CA LEU A 25 -9.86 -18.30 18.29
C LEU A 25 -9.14 -17.56 17.16
N PRO A 26 -9.65 -16.41 16.66
CA PRO A 26 -9.14 -15.76 15.46
C PRO A 26 -7.64 -15.46 15.49
N ALA A 27 -7.12 -15.02 16.64
CA ALA A 27 -5.69 -14.78 16.83
C ALA A 27 -4.81 -16.02 16.63
N LYS A 28 -5.38 -17.23 16.76
CA LYS A 28 -4.66 -18.50 16.62
C LYS A 28 -4.83 -19.14 15.25
N PHE A 29 -5.43 -18.45 14.29
CA PHE A 29 -5.59 -19.03 12.96
C PHE A 29 -4.24 -19.20 12.25
N PRO A 30 -3.99 -20.38 11.66
CA PRO A 30 -2.74 -20.63 10.95
C PRO A 30 -2.64 -19.70 9.73
N GLY A 31 -1.45 -19.14 9.51
CA GLY A 31 -1.15 -18.29 8.35
C GLY A 31 -1.44 -16.80 8.53
N ILE A 32 -1.97 -16.37 9.68
CA ILE A 32 -2.05 -14.95 10.03
C ILE A 32 -0.66 -14.48 10.52
N PRO A 33 -0.12 -13.34 10.03
CA PRO A 33 1.12 -12.77 10.55
C PRO A 33 1.02 -12.49 12.06
N GLN A 34 2.14 -12.64 12.78
CA GLN A 34 2.14 -12.47 14.24
C GLN A 34 1.61 -11.10 14.67
N GLU A 35 1.98 -10.05 13.95
CA GLU A 35 1.56 -8.68 14.22
C GLU A 35 0.04 -8.51 14.10
N ALA A 36 -0.59 -9.20 13.15
CA ALA A 36 -2.03 -9.21 12.99
C ALA A 36 -2.72 -10.11 14.05
N SER A 37 -2.09 -11.23 14.43
CA SER A 37 -2.55 -12.08 15.52
C SER A 37 -2.60 -11.33 16.85
N ASP A 38 -1.56 -10.56 17.18
CA ASP A 38 -1.44 -9.80 18.43
C ASP A 38 -2.49 -8.68 18.54
N ALA A 39 -2.98 -8.19 17.41
CA ALA A 39 -4.06 -7.21 17.35
C ALA A 39 -5.46 -7.83 17.49
N LEU A 40 -5.58 -9.16 17.52
CA LEU A 40 -6.85 -9.87 17.62
C LEU A 40 -7.00 -10.54 18.98
N SER A 41 -8.23 -10.58 19.51
CA SER A 41 -8.51 -11.25 20.79
C SER A 41 -9.95 -11.73 20.86
N GLY A 42 -10.21 -12.64 21.80
CA GLY A 42 -11.53 -13.23 22.05
C GLY A 42 -11.80 -14.49 21.26
N SER A 43 -13.08 -14.87 21.21
CA SER A 43 -13.56 -16.09 20.55
C SER A 43 -14.76 -15.80 19.65
N ALA A 44 -15.01 -16.67 18.68
CA ALA A 44 -16.07 -16.53 17.70
C ALA A 44 -16.87 -17.85 17.63
N PRO A 45 -18.00 -17.96 18.35
CA PRO A 45 -18.88 -19.11 18.20
C PRO A 45 -19.43 -19.17 16.77
N TRP A 46 -19.37 -20.36 16.18
CA TRP A 46 -19.82 -20.60 14.83
C TRP A 46 -20.57 -21.92 14.72
N GLN A 47 -21.44 -21.98 13.72
CA GLN A 47 -22.14 -23.18 13.31
C GLN A 47 -21.98 -23.37 11.80
N SER A 48 -21.92 -24.62 11.36
CA SER A 48 -21.85 -24.95 9.96
C SER A 48 -22.75 -26.13 9.62
N GLN A 49 -23.29 -26.09 8.41
CA GLN A 49 -24.01 -27.17 7.78
C GLN A 49 -23.27 -27.54 6.50
N VAL A 50 -22.84 -28.79 6.40
CA VAL A 50 -22.15 -29.35 5.25
C VAL A 50 -23.06 -30.38 4.61
N ALA A 51 -23.36 -30.23 3.33
CA ALA A 51 -24.08 -31.21 2.53
C ALA A 51 -23.14 -31.75 1.46
N ILE A 52 -22.87 -33.05 1.50
CA ILE A 52 -22.00 -33.77 0.56
C ILE A 52 -22.86 -34.69 -0.29
N VAL A 53 -22.63 -34.68 -1.59
CA VAL A 53 -23.27 -35.59 -2.54
C VAL A 53 -22.20 -36.43 -3.21
N LEU A 54 -22.31 -37.74 -3.06
CA LEU A 54 -21.46 -38.75 -3.67
C LEU A 54 -22.28 -39.51 -4.72
N PRO A 55 -22.28 -39.09 -5.99
CA PRO A 55 -23.01 -39.82 -7.02
C PRO A 55 -22.35 -41.18 -7.28
N HIS A 56 -23.14 -42.21 -7.64
CA HIS A 56 -22.59 -43.53 -8.00
C HIS A 56 -21.69 -43.47 -9.24
N GLN A 57 -21.92 -42.48 -10.11
CA GLN A 57 -21.10 -42.15 -11.27
C GLN A 57 -20.86 -40.64 -11.34
N GLY A 58 -19.63 -40.22 -11.62
CA GLY A 58 -19.25 -38.80 -11.70
C GLY A 58 -18.42 -38.34 -10.49
N ALA A 59 -18.40 -37.04 -10.25
CA ALA A 59 -17.57 -36.43 -9.21
C ALA A 59 -18.38 -36.00 -7.98
N ALA A 60 -17.79 -36.15 -6.80
CA ALA A 60 -18.36 -35.68 -5.55
C ALA A 60 -18.48 -34.14 -5.53
N SER A 61 -19.54 -33.65 -4.89
CA SER A 61 -19.76 -32.22 -4.65
C SER A 61 -20.12 -31.95 -3.20
N TYR A 62 -19.95 -30.70 -2.79
CA TYR A 62 -20.35 -30.24 -1.47
C TYR A 62 -20.85 -28.80 -1.46
N ASP A 63 -21.84 -28.54 -0.60
CA ASP A 63 -22.31 -27.23 -0.22
C ASP A 63 -22.05 -27.03 1.28
N ILE A 64 -21.47 -25.90 1.67
CA ILE A 64 -21.21 -25.57 3.08
C ILE A 64 -21.83 -24.21 3.39
N GLY A 65 -22.71 -24.17 4.37
CA GLY A 65 -23.12 -22.94 5.05
C GLY A 65 -22.37 -22.78 6.35
N LEU A 66 -21.92 -21.58 6.66
CA LEU A 66 -21.30 -21.24 7.93
C LEU A 66 -21.80 -19.88 8.41
N ASP A 67 -22.18 -19.81 9.68
CA ASP A 67 -22.54 -18.57 10.35
C ASP A 67 -21.74 -18.45 11.66
N ALA A 68 -21.21 -17.25 11.92
CA ALA A 68 -20.50 -16.93 13.16
C ALA A 68 -20.92 -15.57 13.70
N ASP A 69 -20.93 -15.43 15.03
CA ASP A 69 -21.13 -14.15 15.71
C ASP A 69 -19.78 -13.64 16.26
N LEU A 70 -19.23 -12.60 15.63
CA LEU A 70 -17.95 -12.02 16.01
C LEU A 70 -18.07 -10.95 17.11
N ARG A 71 -19.21 -10.88 17.82
CA ARG A 71 -19.41 -9.93 18.93
C ARG A 71 -18.34 -10.03 20.01
N LYS A 72 -17.87 -11.24 20.30
CA LYS A 72 -16.85 -11.52 21.32
C LYS A 72 -15.42 -11.34 20.82
N VAL A 73 -15.21 -11.06 19.54
CA VAL A 73 -13.91 -10.79 18.96
C VAL A 73 -13.62 -9.30 19.10
N SER A 74 -12.41 -8.94 19.51
CA SER A 74 -11.89 -7.56 19.39
C SER A 74 -10.77 -7.53 18.37
N SER A 75 -10.66 -6.42 17.66
CA SER A 75 -9.62 -6.14 16.68
C SER A 75 -9.08 -4.73 16.90
N TYR A 76 -7.76 -4.65 17.10
CA TYR A 76 -6.98 -3.42 17.13
C TYR A 76 -6.17 -3.23 15.85
N LEU A 77 -6.57 -3.93 14.77
CA LEU A 77 -6.01 -3.72 13.44
C LEU A 77 -6.33 -2.31 12.94
N PRO A 78 -5.56 -1.78 11.97
CA PRO A 78 -5.87 -0.49 11.36
C PRO A 78 -7.26 -0.49 10.72
N SER A 79 -7.86 0.70 10.67
CA SER A 79 -9.14 0.91 9.99
C SER A 79 -9.08 0.42 8.54
N PRO A 80 -10.10 -0.31 8.04
CA PRO A 80 -11.45 -0.45 8.59
C PRO A 80 -11.67 -1.75 9.40
N LEU A 81 -10.60 -2.41 9.83
CA LEU A 81 -10.71 -3.66 10.59
C LEU A 81 -10.64 -3.44 12.10
N ASP A 82 -10.53 -2.20 12.57
CA ASP A 82 -10.67 -1.89 13.99
C ASP A 82 -12.09 -2.23 14.46
N LYS A 83 -12.19 -2.91 15.60
CA LYS A 83 -13.48 -3.31 16.17
C LYS A 83 -13.36 -3.56 17.67
N PRO A 84 -14.04 -2.80 18.55
CA PRO A 84 -14.07 -3.13 19.96
C PRO A 84 -14.84 -4.43 20.23
N ALA A 85 -14.59 -5.04 21.39
CA ALA A 85 -15.41 -6.14 21.88
C ALA A 85 -16.83 -5.67 22.17
N GLY A 86 -17.82 -6.54 21.98
CA GLY A 86 -19.23 -6.24 22.24
C GLY A 86 -20.01 -5.73 21.03
N GLU A 87 -19.33 -5.22 19.99
CA GLU A 87 -19.99 -4.80 18.75
C GLU A 87 -20.33 -6.01 17.86
N PRO A 88 -21.61 -6.15 17.45
CA PRO A 88 -22.05 -7.28 16.64
C PRO A 88 -21.50 -7.19 15.22
N LEU A 89 -20.80 -8.24 14.80
CA LEU A 89 -20.35 -8.42 13.42
C LEU A 89 -20.69 -9.84 12.97
N PRO A 90 -21.92 -10.08 12.46
CA PRO A 90 -22.30 -11.40 11.97
C PRO A 90 -21.50 -11.73 10.72
N LEU A 91 -20.93 -12.92 10.68
CA LEU A 91 -20.23 -13.48 9.53
C LEU A 91 -21.09 -14.61 8.96
N SER A 92 -21.34 -14.58 7.65
CA SER A 92 -22.01 -15.67 6.93
C SER A 92 -21.20 -16.02 5.70
N VAL A 93 -20.96 -17.31 5.49
CA VAL A 93 -20.16 -17.86 4.40
C VAL A 93 -20.92 -19.00 3.75
N LYS A 94 -20.91 -19.02 2.42
CA LYS A 94 -21.43 -20.11 1.59
C LYS A 94 -20.33 -20.59 0.67
N VAL A 95 -20.07 -21.88 0.72
CA VAL A 95 -19.11 -22.56 -0.14
C VAL A 95 -19.84 -23.55 -1.02
N LYS A 96 -19.48 -23.60 -2.30
CA LYS A 96 -19.92 -24.62 -3.25
C LYS A 96 -18.71 -25.17 -3.97
N GLY A 97 -18.50 -26.47 -3.92
CA GLY A 97 -17.28 -27.05 -4.48
C GLY A 97 -17.35 -28.53 -4.77
N GLY A 98 -16.20 -29.07 -5.14
CA GLY A 98 -15.98 -30.48 -5.42
C GLY A 98 -14.49 -30.81 -5.30
N LEU A 99 -14.07 -31.91 -5.93
CA LEU A 99 -12.71 -32.45 -5.76
C LEU A 99 -11.57 -31.55 -6.26
N ASN A 100 -11.86 -30.58 -7.13
CA ASN A 100 -10.83 -29.76 -7.79
C ASN A 100 -10.80 -28.30 -7.31
N GLY A 101 -11.71 -27.90 -6.43
CA GLY A 101 -11.81 -26.52 -5.99
C GLY A 101 -13.20 -26.14 -5.51
N PHE A 102 -13.36 -24.88 -5.14
CA PHE A 102 -14.62 -24.33 -4.66
C PHE A 102 -14.76 -22.84 -4.91
N MET A 103 -16.02 -22.41 -4.94
CA MET A 103 -16.45 -21.03 -4.88
C MET A 103 -16.87 -20.71 -3.46
N LEU A 104 -16.43 -19.57 -2.94
CA LEU A 104 -16.78 -19.09 -1.62
C LEU A 104 -17.35 -17.68 -1.74
N THR A 105 -18.55 -17.48 -1.19
CA THR A 105 -19.22 -16.18 -1.10
C THR A 105 -19.57 -15.91 0.35
N GLY A 106 -19.63 -14.64 0.75
CA GLY A 106 -20.04 -14.33 2.10
C GLY A 106 -20.17 -12.85 2.40
N SER A 107 -20.49 -12.60 3.66
CA SER A 107 -20.73 -11.27 4.21
C SER A 107 -20.20 -11.17 5.63
N ALA A 108 -19.60 -10.02 5.96
CA ALA A 108 -19.26 -9.65 7.33
C ALA A 108 -19.99 -8.34 7.68
N GLY A 109 -20.95 -8.43 8.60
CA GLY A 109 -21.87 -7.32 8.91
C GLY A 109 -22.70 -6.89 7.70
N LYS A 110 -23.24 -5.67 7.77
CA LYS A 110 -24.09 -5.12 6.71
C LYS A 110 -23.31 -4.64 5.50
N GLN A 111 -22.06 -4.22 5.71
CA GLN A 111 -21.28 -3.47 4.72
C GLN A 111 -20.36 -4.36 3.88
N ASN A 112 -19.76 -5.40 4.46
CA ASN A 112 -18.74 -6.17 3.75
C ASN A 112 -19.34 -7.37 3.04
N ARG A 113 -18.97 -7.55 1.78
CA ARG A 113 -19.29 -8.69 0.93
C ARG A 113 -18.03 -9.17 0.24
N PHE A 114 -17.91 -10.48 0.11
CA PHE A 114 -16.74 -11.09 -0.52
C PHE A 114 -17.11 -12.30 -1.36
N ASN A 115 -16.27 -12.56 -2.34
CA ASN A 115 -16.36 -13.67 -3.27
C ASN A 115 -14.96 -14.16 -3.60
N SER A 116 -14.76 -15.46 -3.73
CA SER A 116 -13.47 -16.06 -4.08
C SER A 116 -13.63 -17.40 -4.79
N GLU A 117 -12.65 -17.71 -5.62
CA GLU A 117 -12.49 -19.02 -6.28
C GLU A 117 -11.17 -19.64 -5.84
N TRP A 118 -11.26 -20.90 -5.44
CA TRP A 118 -10.14 -21.67 -4.93
C TRP A 118 -9.96 -22.93 -5.76
N ILE A 119 -8.71 -23.27 -6.08
CA ILE A 119 -8.34 -24.41 -6.91
C ILE A 119 -7.41 -25.33 -6.12
N PHE A 120 -7.67 -26.63 -6.20
CA PHE A 120 -6.81 -27.66 -5.65
C PHE A 120 -5.91 -28.22 -6.76
N ALA A 121 -4.61 -28.00 -6.67
CA ALA A 121 -3.66 -28.48 -7.66
C ALA A 121 -2.35 -28.91 -6.99
N LYS A 122 -1.81 -30.08 -7.37
CA LYS A 122 -0.48 -30.55 -6.95
C LYS A 122 -0.25 -30.49 -5.42
N LYS A 123 -1.26 -30.86 -4.63
CA LYS A 123 -1.28 -30.79 -3.14
C LYS A 123 -1.18 -29.37 -2.56
N GLN A 124 -1.47 -28.36 -3.35
CA GLN A 124 -1.54 -26.96 -2.94
C GLN A 124 -2.97 -26.44 -3.08
N VAL A 125 -3.31 -25.47 -2.24
CA VAL A 125 -4.58 -24.75 -2.30
C VAL A 125 -4.29 -23.34 -2.83
N THR A 126 -4.81 -23.03 -4.01
CA THR A 126 -4.58 -21.76 -4.68
C THR A 126 -5.83 -20.90 -4.62
N LEU A 127 -5.75 -19.71 -4.04
CA LEU A 127 -6.71 -18.65 -4.29
C LEU A 127 -6.51 -18.19 -5.73
N ALA A 128 -7.40 -18.59 -6.63
CA ALA A 128 -7.30 -18.23 -8.05
C ALA A 128 -7.64 -16.77 -8.25
N ARG A 129 -8.73 -16.31 -7.61
CA ARG A 129 -9.18 -14.92 -7.65
C ARG A 129 -10.12 -14.62 -6.50
N ALA A 130 -10.16 -13.36 -6.09
CA ALA A 130 -11.05 -12.90 -5.04
C ALA A 130 -11.47 -11.45 -5.27
N ALA A 131 -12.63 -11.11 -4.71
CA ALA A 131 -13.16 -9.77 -4.65
C ALA A 131 -13.70 -9.50 -3.24
N TRP A 132 -13.29 -8.38 -2.66
CA TRP A 132 -13.83 -7.83 -1.43
C TRP A 132 -14.42 -6.45 -1.71
N GLN A 133 -15.61 -6.19 -1.18
CA GLN A 133 -16.25 -4.90 -1.31
C GLN A 133 -16.95 -4.49 -0.02
N THR A 134 -16.73 -3.24 0.37
CA THR A 134 -17.46 -2.57 1.46
C THR A 134 -18.57 -1.68 0.88
N ASP A 135 -19.65 -1.51 1.65
CA ASP A 135 -20.84 -0.70 1.32
C ASP A 135 -21.57 -1.12 0.03
N ALA A 136 -21.48 -2.40 -0.34
CA ALA A 136 -22.28 -2.98 -1.41
C ALA A 136 -23.41 -3.86 -0.88
N GLY A 137 -24.62 -3.62 -1.38
CA GLY A 137 -25.77 -4.48 -1.10
C GLY A 137 -25.66 -5.88 -1.71
N ALA A 138 -24.81 -6.06 -2.73
CA ALA A 138 -24.64 -7.30 -3.47
C ALA A 138 -23.23 -7.88 -3.34
N THR A 139 -23.11 -9.19 -3.56
CA THR A 139 -21.83 -9.89 -3.63
C THR A 139 -21.01 -9.35 -4.81
N PRO A 140 -19.73 -8.99 -4.63
CA PRO A 140 -18.91 -8.49 -5.72
C PRO A 140 -18.66 -9.59 -6.77
N PRO A 141 -18.65 -9.23 -8.07
CA PRO A 141 -18.25 -10.16 -9.11
C PRO A 141 -16.77 -10.49 -8.98
N LEU A 142 -16.39 -11.71 -9.34
CA LEU A 142 -14.99 -12.08 -9.41
C LEU A 142 -14.30 -11.43 -10.61
N PRO A 143 -13.02 -11.09 -10.50
CA PRO A 143 -12.26 -10.57 -11.63
C PRO A 143 -12.10 -11.62 -12.74
N GLY A 144 -11.94 -11.16 -13.98
CA GLY A 144 -11.75 -12.06 -15.15
C GLY A 144 -10.40 -12.78 -15.17
N SER A 145 -9.39 -12.21 -14.50
CA SER A 145 -8.02 -12.74 -14.41
C SER A 145 -7.66 -13.15 -12.96
N PRO A 146 -6.63 -13.98 -12.76
CA PRO A 146 -6.16 -14.36 -11.43
C PRO A 146 -5.66 -13.16 -10.62
N SER A 147 -6.53 -12.59 -9.78
CA SER A 147 -6.26 -11.36 -9.05
C SER A 147 -7.13 -11.22 -7.80
N LEU A 148 -6.67 -10.37 -6.88
CA LEU A 148 -7.43 -9.93 -5.71
C LEU A 148 -7.91 -8.49 -5.94
N THR A 149 -9.21 -8.27 -5.98
CA THR A 149 -9.80 -6.93 -6.05
C THR A 149 -10.34 -6.51 -4.68
N LEU A 150 -9.97 -5.31 -4.24
CA LEU A 150 -10.34 -4.74 -2.94
C LEU A 150 -11.01 -3.40 -3.20
N ASN A 151 -12.29 -3.27 -2.89
CA ASN A 151 -13.00 -1.99 -2.88
C ASN A 151 -13.32 -1.63 -1.43
N LEU A 152 -12.48 -0.78 -0.86
CA LEU A 152 -12.41 -0.53 0.58
C LEU A 152 -12.81 0.92 0.90
N PRO A 153 -13.29 1.17 2.14
CA PRO A 153 -13.53 2.54 2.64
C PRO A 153 -12.19 3.30 2.76
N PRO A 154 -12.18 4.56 3.27
CA PRO A 154 -10.95 5.26 3.55
C PRO A 154 -9.95 4.43 4.36
N LEU A 155 -8.67 4.46 3.96
CA LEU A 155 -7.60 3.67 4.56
C LEU A 155 -6.51 4.56 5.14
N ASP A 156 -5.96 4.13 6.28
CA ASP A 156 -4.72 4.66 6.83
C ASP A 156 -3.54 3.77 6.39
N GLY A 157 -2.95 4.12 5.25
CA GLY A 157 -1.88 3.37 4.62
C GLY A 157 -0.60 3.32 5.45
N GLU A 158 -0.37 4.31 6.32
CA GLU A 158 0.81 4.31 7.19
C GLU A 158 0.69 3.27 8.31
N LYS A 159 -0.49 3.17 8.94
CA LYS A 159 -0.75 2.11 9.93
C LYS A 159 -0.71 0.73 9.31
N TRP A 160 -1.28 0.57 8.11
CA TRP A 160 -1.22 -0.69 7.37
C TRP A 160 0.22 -1.06 6.98
N LEU A 161 1.01 -0.09 6.51
CA LEU A 161 2.41 -0.33 6.18
C LEU A 161 3.23 -0.69 7.42
N ALA A 162 3.01 -0.02 8.55
CA ALA A 162 3.68 -0.34 9.81
C ALA A 162 3.37 -1.77 10.29
N LEU A 163 2.11 -2.21 10.16
CA LEU A 163 1.68 -3.57 10.49
C LEU A 163 2.33 -4.62 9.57
N LEU A 164 2.42 -4.34 8.27
CA LEU A 164 2.85 -5.32 7.25
C LEU A 164 4.36 -5.30 6.95
N ALA A 165 5.07 -4.25 7.33
CA ALA A 165 6.49 -4.08 7.03
C ALA A 165 7.37 -5.27 7.47
N PRO A 166 7.18 -5.90 8.65
CA PRO A 166 7.96 -7.06 9.05
C PRO A 166 7.78 -8.26 8.09
N ALA A 167 6.54 -8.56 7.71
CA ALA A 167 6.21 -9.65 6.80
C ALA A 167 6.74 -9.40 5.38
N ILE A 168 6.72 -8.14 4.91
CA ILE A 168 7.27 -7.76 3.60
C ILE A 168 8.79 -7.98 3.58
N LYS A 169 9.51 -7.60 4.64
CA LYS A 169 10.98 -7.77 4.75
C LYS A 169 11.42 -9.24 4.75
N GLN A 170 10.57 -10.15 5.23
CA GLN A 170 10.87 -11.59 5.30
C GLN A 170 10.60 -12.34 3.99
N GLY A 171 10.30 -11.63 2.88
CA GLY A 171 10.18 -12.25 1.56
C GLY A 171 8.74 -12.59 1.13
N GLY A 172 7.73 -11.91 1.67
CA GLY A 172 6.30 -12.08 1.35
C GLY A 172 5.87 -11.80 -0.10
N GLY A 173 6.80 -11.73 -1.05
CA GLY A 173 6.53 -11.43 -2.46
C GLY A 173 6.34 -12.65 -3.38
N SER A 174 6.44 -13.88 -2.86
CA SER A 174 6.29 -15.11 -3.65
C SER A 174 4.83 -15.48 -3.97
N GLY A 175 3.87 -14.82 -3.30
CA GLY A 175 2.47 -15.24 -3.34
C GLY A 175 2.21 -16.57 -2.61
N GLN A 176 3.21 -17.14 -1.92
CA GLN A 176 3.08 -18.39 -1.20
C GLN A 176 3.17 -18.14 0.30
N VAL A 177 2.12 -18.49 1.04
CA VAL A 177 2.09 -18.41 2.50
C VAL A 177 1.69 -19.79 3.03
N GLY A 178 2.65 -20.49 3.64
CA GLY A 178 2.48 -21.89 4.03
C GLY A 178 2.16 -22.79 2.82
N GLY A 179 1.08 -23.56 2.92
CA GLY A 179 0.57 -24.44 1.85
C GLY A 179 -0.37 -23.76 0.85
N PHE A 180 -0.55 -22.44 0.93
CA PHE A 180 -1.47 -21.67 0.11
C PHE A 180 -0.74 -20.81 -0.92
N ASN A 181 -1.29 -20.75 -2.13
CA ASN A 181 -0.87 -19.82 -3.17
C ASN A 181 -1.92 -18.73 -3.33
N PHE A 182 -1.48 -17.48 -3.48
CA PHE A 182 -2.32 -16.30 -3.63
C PHE A 182 -2.04 -15.64 -4.98
N PRO A 183 -3.01 -14.91 -5.56
CA PRO A 183 -2.78 -14.13 -6.76
C PRO A 183 -1.68 -13.10 -6.50
N THR A 184 -0.78 -12.95 -7.46
CA THR A 184 0.30 -11.96 -7.40
C THR A 184 -0.09 -10.59 -7.98
N THR A 185 -1.37 -10.45 -8.31
CA THR A 185 -1.99 -9.20 -8.79
C THR A 185 -3.04 -8.76 -7.79
N VAL A 186 -2.87 -7.55 -7.25
CA VAL A 186 -3.80 -6.93 -6.29
C VAL A 186 -4.24 -5.60 -6.86
N ALA A 187 -5.55 -5.36 -6.89
CA ALA A 187 -6.15 -4.09 -7.27
C ALA A 187 -6.95 -3.53 -6.09
N LEU A 188 -6.58 -2.33 -5.64
CA LEU A 188 -7.24 -1.59 -4.59
C LEU A 188 -7.96 -0.38 -5.18
N LYS A 189 -9.22 -0.21 -4.80
CA LYS A 189 -10.00 1.01 -4.99
C LYS A 189 -10.42 1.53 -3.62
N THR A 190 -10.15 2.79 -3.35
CA THR A 190 -10.56 3.45 -2.11
C THR A 190 -10.89 4.93 -2.38
N PRO A 191 -11.90 5.51 -1.72
CA PRO A 191 -12.16 6.94 -1.84
C PRO A 191 -11.01 7.80 -1.31
N GLN A 192 -10.24 7.29 -0.33
CA GLN A 192 -9.11 8.01 0.25
C GLN A 192 -8.09 7.05 0.85
N LEU A 193 -6.81 7.24 0.54
CA LEU A 193 -5.69 6.58 1.22
C LEU A 193 -4.83 7.64 1.89
N MET A 194 -4.60 7.57 3.20
CA MET A 194 -3.59 8.39 3.87
C MET A 194 -2.23 7.69 3.77
N LEU A 195 -1.25 8.30 3.10
CA LEU A 195 0.09 7.73 2.95
C LEU A 195 1.12 8.81 2.64
N GLY A 196 2.27 8.77 3.31
CA GLY A 196 3.37 9.71 3.06
C GLY A 196 3.03 11.13 3.46
N GLY A 197 2.25 11.29 4.54
CA GLY A 197 1.75 12.57 5.03
C GLY A 197 0.66 13.23 4.19
N GLN A 198 0.10 12.55 3.18
CA GLN A 198 -0.96 13.12 2.34
C GLN A 198 -2.14 12.16 2.18
N ALA A 199 -3.34 12.72 2.06
CA ALA A 199 -4.53 12.02 1.61
C ALA A 199 -4.56 11.96 0.07
N TRP A 200 -4.59 10.74 -0.48
CA TRP A 200 -4.73 10.46 -1.91
C TRP A 200 -6.19 10.12 -2.19
N HIS A 201 -6.88 10.92 -3.00
CA HIS A 201 -8.32 10.81 -3.22
C HIS A 201 -8.66 10.03 -4.48
N LYS A 202 -9.80 9.32 -4.41
CA LYS A 202 -10.34 8.46 -5.48
C LYS A 202 -9.29 7.50 -6.06
N LEU A 203 -8.46 6.95 -5.18
CA LEU A 203 -7.30 6.19 -5.55
C LEU A 203 -7.69 4.81 -6.09
N GLN A 204 -7.17 4.50 -7.27
CA GLN A 204 -7.07 3.16 -7.84
C GLN A 204 -5.59 2.80 -7.88
N LEU A 205 -5.23 1.74 -7.17
CA LEU A 205 -3.87 1.22 -7.06
C LEU A 205 -3.86 -0.22 -7.57
N THR A 206 -2.94 -0.57 -8.45
CA THR A 206 -2.71 -1.96 -8.84
C THR A 206 -1.26 -2.33 -8.60
N ALA A 207 -1.02 -3.47 -7.96
CA ALA A 207 0.30 -4.06 -7.81
C ALA A 207 0.30 -5.42 -8.51
N GLU A 208 1.16 -5.59 -9.50
CA GLU A 208 1.29 -6.80 -10.30
C GLU A 208 2.73 -7.30 -10.25
N LYS A 209 2.94 -8.52 -9.74
CA LYS A 209 4.24 -9.19 -9.88
C LYS A 209 4.42 -9.62 -11.33
N GLN A 210 5.51 -9.16 -11.94
CA GLN A 210 5.93 -9.52 -13.28
C GLN A 210 7.30 -10.22 -13.24
N LEU A 211 7.75 -10.71 -14.38
CA LEU A 211 9.12 -11.22 -14.48
C LEU A 211 10.12 -10.07 -14.21
N GLY A 212 10.99 -10.28 -13.21
CA GLY A 212 12.06 -9.34 -12.84
C GLY A 212 11.63 -8.12 -12.05
N GLY A 213 10.40 -8.08 -11.50
CA GLY A 213 9.98 -7.00 -10.62
C GLY A 213 8.47 -6.93 -10.37
N THR A 214 8.03 -5.89 -9.67
CA THR A 214 6.62 -5.57 -9.44
C THR A 214 6.29 -4.26 -10.15
N LEU A 215 5.20 -4.24 -10.90
CA LEU A 215 4.64 -3.01 -11.47
C LEU A 215 3.53 -2.51 -10.54
N VAL A 216 3.68 -1.29 -10.06
CA VAL A 216 2.67 -0.58 -9.28
C VAL A 216 2.11 0.55 -10.14
N SER A 217 0.80 0.62 -10.33
CA SER A 217 0.13 1.72 -11.02
C SER A 217 -0.81 2.43 -10.06
N ALA A 218 -0.78 3.76 -10.06
CA ALA A 218 -1.62 4.59 -9.21
C ALA A 218 -2.35 5.64 -10.05
N LYS A 219 -3.66 5.76 -9.85
CA LYS A 219 -4.51 6.76 -10.47
C LYS A 219 -5.49 7.33 -9.45
N GLY A 220 -5.46 8.64 -9.26
CA GLY A 220 -6.30 9.38 -8.33
C GLY A 220 -6.29 10.87 -8.67
N ASP A 221 -6.86 11.69 -7.78
CA ASP A 221 -6.94 13.14 -8.00
C ASP A 221 -5.54 13.80 -7.89
N GLU A 222 -4.62 13.24 -7.09
CA GLU A 222 -3.27 13.77 -6.86
C GLU A 222 -2.15 12.99 -7.57
N VAL A 223 -2.44 11.86 -8.21
CA VAL A 223 -1.41 11.02 -8.85
C VAL A 223 -1.95 10.29 -10.08
N ASP A 224 -1.16 10.28 -11.15
CA ASP A 224 -1.33 9.38 -12.29
C ASP A 224 0.05 8.92 -12.76
N GLY A 225 0.36 7.65 -12.55
CA GLY A 225 1.68 7.12 -12.88
C GLY A 225 1.91 5.65 -12.54
N ASN A 226 3.10 5.20 -12.91
CA ASN A 226 3.57 3.84 -12.70
C ASN A 226 4.93 3.84 -11.99
N LEU A 227 5.14 2.84 -11.13
CA LEU A 227 6.39 2.53 -10.47
C LEU A 227 6.75 1.07 -10.74
N ARG A 228 7.85 0.84 -11.47
CA ARG A 228 8.46 -0.48 -11.61
C ARG A 228 9.52 -0.68 -10.53
N ILE A 229 9.23 -1.56 -9.60
CA ILE A 229 10.13 -2.04 -8.55
C ILE A 229 10.89 -3.24 -9.12
N ALA A 230 12.11 -3.04 -9.59
CA ALA A 230 12.91 -4.12 -10.13
C ALA A 230 13.47 -5.02 -9.01
N ASP A 231 13.52 -6.33 -9.24
CA ASP A 231 14.15 -7.26 -8.27
C ASP A 231 15.67 -7.01 -8.16
N ARG A 232 16.27 -6.51 -9.25
CA ARG A 232 17.67 -6.08 -9.33
C ARG A 232 17.76 -4.83 -10.20
N GLY A 233 18.58 -3.88 -9.77
CA GLY A 233 18.79 -2.62 -10.50
C GLY A 233 17.83 -1.50 -10.06
N PRO A 234 17.83 -0.37 -10.79
CA PRO A 234 17.10 0.81 -10.38
C PRO A 234 15.59 0.63 -10.53
N TRP A 235 14.84 1.19 -9.60
CA TRP A 235 13.42 1.38 -9.73
C TRP A 235 13.14 2.45 -10.77
N ARG A 236 11.99 2.36 -11.45
CA ARG A 236 11.59 3.35 -12.45
C ARG A 236 10.21 3.89 -12.13
N ALA A 237 10.13 5.19 -11.89
CA ALA A 237 8.88 5.91 -11.68
C ALA A 237 8.58 6.77 -12.92
N ASP A 238 7.54 6.38 -13.66
CA ASP A 238 7.02 7.09 -14.83
C ASP A 238 5.68 7.73 -14.45
N ILE A 239 5.69 9.03 -14.20
CA ILE A 239 4.58 9.78 -13.62
C ILE A 239 4.06 10.81 -14.64
N ASN A 240 2.79 10.72 -15.00
CA ASN A 240 2.15 11.72 -15.84
C ASN A 240 1.80 12.97 -15.03
N TYR A 241 1.26 12.78 -13.84
CA TYR A 241 0.85 13.85 -12.94
C TYR A 241 1.11 13.48 -11.48
N LEU A 242 1.62 14.44 -10.71
CA LEU A 242 1.78 14.34 -9.25
C LEU A 242 1.49 15.69 -8.60
N TYR A 243 0.63 15.68 -7.60
CA TYR A 243 0.51 16.74 -6.61
C TYR A 243 0.87 16.18 -5.24
N TYR A 244 2.05 16.53 -4.75
CA TYR A 244 2.54 16.09 -3.46
C TYR A 244 2.78 17.28 -2.53
N ASN A 245 1.89 17.46 -1.56
CA ASN A 245 1.90 18.54 -0.59
C ASN A 245 1.59 17.97 0.81
N PRO A 246 2.51 17.18 1.39
CA PRO A 246 2.27 16.46 2.63
C PRO A 246 2.01 17.41 3.81
N GLN A 247 1.08 17.02 4.66
CA GLN A 247 0.72 17.67 5.91
C GLN A 247 1.17 16.78 7.07
N PHE A 248 2.43 16.91 7.46
CA PHE A 248 2.96 16.19 8.61
C PHE A 248 2.57 16.92 9.91
N SER A 249 2.19 16.15 10.92
CA SER A 249 1.97 16.70 12.26
C SER A 249 3.29 16.83 13.01
N THR A 250 3.40 17.88 13.81
CA THR A 250 4.47 18.07 14.80
C THR A 250 4.22 17.30 16.09
N ASP A 251 3.00 16.83 16.32
CA ASP A 251 2.60 16.12 17.52
C ASP A 251 2.85 14.62 17.37
N LYS A 252 3.78 14.08 18.17
CA LYS A 252 4.12 12.64 18.22
C LYS A 252 2.94 11.74 18.61
N ASN A 253 1.88 12.31 19.17
CA ASN A 253 0.68 11.60 19.66
C ASN A 253 -0.58 11.89 18.83
N GLY A 254 -0.48 12.66 17.75
CA GLY A 254 -1.60 12.96 16.86
C GLY A 254 -1.87 11.84 15.84
N PRO A 255 -3.07 11.76 15.25
CA PRO A 255 -3.40 10.77 14.22
C PRO A 255 -2.74 11.03 12.86
N ALA A 256 -1.93 12.08 12.74
CA ALA A 256 -1.28 12.49 11.49
C ALA A 256 0.18 12.02 11.45
N ALA A 257 0.64 11.69 10.24
CA ALA A 257 1.99 11.21 9.96
C ALA A 257 3.05 12.12 10.58
N THR A 258 3.98 11.54 11.33
CA THR A 258 5.19 12.24 11.77
C THR A 258 6.14 12.35 10.58
N ASN A 259 6.75 13.53 10.39
CA ASN A 259 7.70 13.71 9.29
C ASN A 259 8.92 12.78 9.49
N PRO A 260 9.14 11.77 8.63
CA PRO A 260 10.22 10.80 8.81
C PRO A 260 11.61 11.44 8.67
N LEU A 261 11.70 12.55 7.94
CA LEU A 261 12.95 13.31 7.79
C LEU A 261 13.23 14.23 8.99
N ALA A 262 12.20 14.63 9.74
CA ALA A 262 12.37 15.44 10.95
C ALA A 262 12.66 14.60 12.19
N ALA A 263 12.24 13.33 12.20
CA ALA A 263 12.45 12.40 13.31
C ALA A 263 13.85 11.76 13.34
N ALA A 264 14.60 11.81 12.23
CA ALA A 264 15.89 11.18 12.10
C ALA A 264 17.04 12.18 12.34
N GLU A 265 17.83 11.98 13.41
CA GLU A 265 19.08 12.72 13.60
C GLU A 265 20.13 12.38 12.53
N LYS A 266 20.08 11.15 11.99
CA LYS A 266 20.91 10.70 10.87
C LYS A 266 20.10 9.91 9.84
N VAL A 267 20.27 10.22 8.56
CA VAL A 267 19.62 9.49 7.47
C VAL A 267 20.55 8.38 6.97
N SER A 268 20.05 7.14 6.93
CA SER A 268 20.77 6.02 6.31
C SER A 268 20.28 5.81 4.88
N PHE A 269 21.21 5.83 3.92
CA PHE A 269 20.90 5.57 2.51
C PHE A 269 20.99 4.08 2.15
N ARG A 270 21.47 3.20 3.03
CA ARG A 270 21.75 1.79 2.71
C ARG A 270 20.56 1.05 2.14
N ASP A 271 19.37 1.32 2.68
CA ASP A 271 18.13 0.64 2.30
C ASP A 271 17.37 1.38 1.18
N TRP A 272 17.92 2.49 0.67
CA TRP A 272 17.27 3.26 -0.40
C TRP A 272 17.47 2.57 -1.75
N PRO A 273 16.45 2.50 -2.62
CA PRO A 273 16.65 2.00 -3.96
C PRO A 273 17.37 3.05 -4.82
N SER A 274 18.17 2.60 -5.79
CA SER A 274 18.45 3.43 -6.97
C SER A 274 17.14 3.70 -7.70
N LEU A 275 16.93 4.91 -8.21
CA LEU A 275 15.64 5.36 -8.75
C LEU A 275 15.84 6.22 -10.00
N MET A 276 15.12 5.88 -11.07
CA MET A 276 14.92 6.73 -12.24
C MET A 276 13.51 7.32 -12.17
N LEU A 277 13.39 8.60 -11.88
CA LEU A 277 12.14 9.35 -11.83
C LEU A 277 11.96 10.16 -13.11
N ARG A 278 10.81 10.02 -13.75
CA ARG A 278 10.36 10.81 -14.89
C ARG A 278 8.94 11.30 -14.63
N CYS A 279 8.79 12.58 -14.30
CA CYS A 279 7.51 13.21 -14.05
C CYS A 279 7.20 14.28 -15.09
N LYS A 280 6.05 14.19 -15.76
CA LYS A 280 5.66 15.14 -16.82
C LYS A 280 5.06 16.43 -16.26
N SER A 281 4.25 16.33 -15.21
CA SER A 281 3.66 17.47 -14.51
C SER A 281 3.67 17.22 -13.01
N CYS A 282 4.60 17.86 -12.32
CA CYS A 282 4.86 17.66 -10.90
C CYS A 282 4.67 18.94 -10.11
N TRP A 283 3.86 18.84 -9.07
CA TRP A 283 3.66 19.84 -8.05
C TRP A 283 4.16 19.27 -6.73
N VAL A 284 5.11 19.96 -6.07
CA VAL A 284 5.71 19.51 -4.82
C VAL A 284 5.68 20.65 -3.82
N MET A 285 5.17 20.42 -2.61
CA MET A 285 5.01 21.42 -1.55
C MET A 285 4.26 22.67 -2.03
N GLY A 286 3.21 22.47 -2.83
CA GLY A 286 2.41 23.55 -3.44
C GLY A 286 3.07 24.27 -4.62
N GLN A 287 4.33 23.95 -4.95
CA GLN A 287 5.05 24.62 -6.03
C GLN A 287 4.96 23.86 -7.35
N ASN A 288 4.69 24.59 -8.43
CA ASN A 288 4.64 24.03 -9.77
C ASN A 288 6.04 23.85 -10.35
N LEU A 289 6.56 22.63 -10.28
CA LEU A 289 7.88 22.27 -10.82
C LEU A 289 7.85 21.92 -12.31
N GLY A 290 6.67 21.77 -12.91
CA GLY A 290 6.52 21.33 -14.30
C GLY A 290 7.09 19.93 -14.50
N LYS A 291 8.01 19.78 -15.45
CA LYS A 291 8.66 18.49 -15.74
C LYS A 291 9.83 18.28 -14.79
N VAL A 292 9.86 17.11 -14.12
CA VAL A 292 10.93 16.72 -13.21
C VAL A 292 11.54 15.40 -13.66
N GLU A 293 12.87 15.34 -13.74
CA GLU A 293 13.61 14.09 -13.94
C GLU A 293 14.70 13.96 -12.88
N ALA A 294 14.88 12.76 -12.35
CA ALA A 294 15.97 12.45 -11.43
C ALA A 294 16.49 11.03 -11.67
N ASP A 295 17.80 10.87 -11.80
CA ASP A 295 18.48 9.57 -11.78
C ASP A 295 19.33 9.49 -10.52
N LEU A 296 18.86 8.69 -9.56
CA LEU A 296 19.47 8.46 -8.27
C LEU A 296 20.14 7.09 -8.25
N ALA A 297 21.41 7.04 -7.85
CA ALA A 297 22.12 5.79 -7.63
C ALA A 297 22.52 5.64 -6.16
N ASN A 298 22.10 4.54 -5.55
CA ASN A 298 22.54 4.16 -4.20
C ASN A 298 23.83 3.32 -4.27
N GLN A 299 24.83 3.72 -3.49
CA GLN A 299 26.12 3.05 -3.29
C GLN A 299 26.39 2.86 -1.79
N GLY A 300 25.41 2.32 -1.06
CA GLY A 300 25.50 2.02 0.37
C GLY A 300 25.28 3.27 1.22
N ASP A 301 26.37 3.87 1.69
CA ASP A 301 26.30 5.09 2.51
C ASP A 301 26.29 6.38 1.66
N THR A 302 26.27 6.24 0.33
CA THR A 302 26.32 7.35 -0.63
C THR A 302 25.17 7.27 -1.62
N LEU A 303 24.43 8.36 -1.77
CA LEU A 303 23.42 8.56 -2.78
C LEU A 303 23.92 9.61 -3.79
N THR A 304 23.97 9.27 -5.07
CA THR A 304 24.33 10.22 -6.14
C THR A 304 23.10 10.59 -6.96
N LEU A 305 23.00 11.87 -7.32
CA LEU A 305 22.09 12.37 -8.36
C LEU A 305 22.92 12.57 -9.61
N ASP A 306 22.83 11.62 -10.54
CA ASP A 306 23.62 11.61 -11.76
C ASP A 306 23.02 12.55 -12.82
N HIS A 307 21.69 12.64 -12.85
CA HIS A 307 20.93 13.54 -13.70
C HIS A 307 19.72 14.09 -12.95
N GLY A 308 19.68 15.40 -12.73
CA GLY A 308 18.52 16.13 -12.22
C GLY A 308 18.05 17.17 -13.22
N LEU A 309 16.75 17.25 -13.44
CA LEU A 309 16.09 18.26 -14.27
C LEU A 309 14.84 18.76 -13.57
N ILE A 310 14.67 20.08 -13.51
CA ILE A 310 13.39 20.74 -13.27
C ILE A 310 13.16 21.72 -14.41
N ASP A 311 12.03 21.60 -15.10
CA ASP A 311 11.64 22.46 -16.20
C ASP A 311 10.20 22.96 -15.99
N THR A 312 10.08 24.21 -15.58
CA THR A 312 8.79 24.85 -15.29
C THR A 312 8.15 25.46 -16.53
N GLY A 313 8.78 25.34 -17.71
CA GLY A 313 8.42 26.04 -18.94
C GLY A 313 8.86 27.51 -18.97
N LYS A 314 9.09 28.14 -17.81
CA LYS A 314 9.64 29.51 -17.68
C LYS A 314 11.13 29.51 -17.35
N GLY A 315 11.58 28.49 -16.62
CA GLY A 315 12.95 28.31 -16.21
C GLY A 315 13.30 26.82 -16.14
N ARG A 316 14.56 26.51 -16.42
CA ARG A 316 15.11 25.17 -16.45
C ARG A 316 16.35 25.08 -15.59
N MET A 317 16.33 24.16 -14.64
CA MET A 317 17.47 23.80 -13.81
C MET A 317 17.95 22.39 -14.17
N THR A 318 19.25 22.23 -14.39
CA THR A 318 19.87 20.91 -14.32
C THR A 318 20.75 20.81 -13.10
N ALA A 319 20.81 19.64 -12.47
CA ALA A 319 21.59 19.40 -11.28
C ALA A 319 22.27 18.03 -11.31
N SER A 320 23.40 17.93 -10.63
CA SER A 320 23.99 16.69 -10.17
C SER A 320 24.41 16.84 -8.72
N GLY A 321 24.38 15.76 -7.96
CA GLY A 321 24.55 15.83 -6.52
C GLY A 321 25.15 14.56 -5.93
N LEU A 322 25.62 14.69 -4.70
CA LEU A 322 26.11 13.60 -3.89
C LEU A 322 25.78 13.89 -2.45
N TRP A 323 25.19 12.90 -1.77
CA TRP A 323 24.97 12.87 -0.34
C TRP A 323 25.64 11.62 0.20
N LYS A 324 26.48 11.78 1.22
CA LYS A 324 27.14 10.70 1.93
C LYS A 324 26.92 10.91 3.41
N GLN A 325 26.42 9.88 4.08
CA GLN A 325 26.17 9.92 5.52
C GLN A 325 26.56 8.59 6.14
N ASN A 326 27.58 8.62 7.00
CA ASN A 326 28.00 7.49 7.81
C ASN A 326 28.52 7.96 9.18
N ALA A 327 29.11 7.07 9.97
CA ALA A 327 29.60 7.39 11.31
C ALA A 327 30.78 8.41 11.32
N GLN A 328 31.53 8.55 10.23
CA GLN A 328 32.76 9.34 10.15
C GLN A 328 32.65 10.57 9.25
N GLU A 329 31.77 10.54 8.23
CA GLU A 329 31.65 11.59 7.22
C GLU A 329 30.17 11.90 6.96
N GLU A 330 29.84 13.19 7.03
CA GLU A 330 28.60 13.75 6.54
C GLU A 330 28.96 14.77 5.47
N ARG A 331 28.63 14.44 4.23
CA ARG A 331 29.02 15.25 3.08
C ARG A 331 27.89 15.35 2.08
N SER A 332 27.60 16.57 1.70
CA SER A 332 26.57 16.88 0.73
C SER A 332 27.10 17.92 -0.24
N SER A 333 26.92 17.66 -1.53
CA SER A 333 27.31 18.58 -2.57
C SER A 333 26.28 18.56 -3.68
N LEU A 334 25.83 19.74 -4.09
CA LEU A 334 24.95 19.91 -5.23
C LEU A 334 25.64 20.83 -6.23
N LYS A 335 25.55 20.51 -7.51
CA LYS A 335 26.05 21.36 -8.59
C LYS A 335 24.97 21.46 -9.65
N GLY A 336 24.66 22.68 -10.08
CA GLY A 336 23.64 22.85 -11.11
C GLY A 336 23.91 23.96 -12.09
N LYS A 337 23.05 24.02 -13.10
CA LYS A 337 22.97 25.10 -14.09
C LYS A 337 21.54 25.61 -14.13
N LEU A 338 21.37 26.92 -14.02
CA LEU A 338 20.09 27.59 -14.24
C LEU A 338 20.06 28.21 -15.63
N LEU A 339 18.91 28.10 -16.27
CA LEU A 339 18.55 28.73 -17.53
C LEU A 339 17.14 29.32 -17.37
N GLY A 340 16.94 30.58 -17.75
CA GLY A 340 15.63 31.22 -17.67
C GLY A 340 15.66 32.53 -18.43
N SER A 341 14.47 32.98 -18.87
CA SER A 341 14.32 34.28 -19.55
C SER A 341 14.64 35.45 -18.61
N LYS A 342 14.34 35.28 -17.32
CA LYS A 342 14.68 36.20 -16.23
C LYS A 342 15.34 35.41 -15.11
N ILE A 343 16.64 35.65 -14.92
CA ILE A 343 17.46 34.82 -14.04
C ILE A 343 17.19 35.06 -12.57
N ASP A 344 16.85 36.30 -12.21
CA ASP A 344 16.40 36.74 -10.90
C ASP A 344 15.12 36.01 -10.49
N GLU A 345 14.10 36.00 -11.35
CA GLU A 345 12.84 35.28 -11.11
C GLU A 345 13.08 33.75 -11.04
N THR A 346 13.95 33.23 -11.91
CA THR A 346 14.27 31.78 -11.93
C THR A 346 15.07 31.36 -10.70
N ALA A 347 16.06 32.17 -10.28
CA ALA A 347 16.87 31.89 -9.11
C ALA A 347 16.02 32.00 -7.84
N ALA A 348 15.16 33.01 -7.73
CA ALA A 348 14.21 33.15 -6.63
C ALA A 348 13.28 31.92 -6.53
N PHE A 349 12.76 31.41 -7.66
CA PHE A 349 11.95 30.19 -7.69
C PHE A 349 12.69 28.98 -7.10
N PHE A 350 13.99 28.83 -7.37
CA PHE A 350 14.82 27.75 -6.82
C PHE A 350 15.43 28.08 -5.45
N GLY A 351 15.00 29.17 -4.79
CA GLY A 351 15.51 29.58 -3.48
C GLY A 351 16.98 30.05 -3.48
N ILE A 352 17.50 30.42 -4.65
CA ILE A 352 18.87 30.91 -4.82
C ILE A 352 18.84 32.43 -4.87
N THR A 353 19.51 33.08 -3.92
CA THR A 353 19.72 34.53 -3.94
C THR A 353 20.84 34.88 -4.92
N THR A 354 20.55 35.63 -5.98
CA THR A 354 21.56 36.09 -6.95
C THR A 354 21.63 37.61 -7.02
N PRO A 355 22.82 38.23 -7.02
CA PRO A 355 22.97 39.67 -7.23
C PRO A 355 22.83 40.09 -8.71
N ALA A 356 22.51 39.16 -9.62
CA ALA A 356 22.40 39.43 -11.05
C ALA A 356 20.94 39.68 -11.46
N GLU A 357 20.64 40.88 -11.93
CA GLU A 357 19.31 41.28 -12.42
C GLU A 357 19.17 41.09 -13.95
N GLY A 358 18.04 40.53 -14.38
CA GLY A 358 17.39 40.89 -15.65
C GLY A 358 18.03 40.45 -16.99
N ARG A 359 18.99 39.51 -17.03
CA ARG A 359 19.51 38.97 -18.31
C ARG A 359 19.60 37.45 -18.33
N ALA A 360 19.41 36.86 -19.53
CA ALA A 360 19.61 35.43 -19.78
C ALA A 360 21.09 35.06 -19.53
N LEU A 361 21.36 34.36 -18.44
CA LEU A 361 22.70 33.97 -18.01
C LEU A 361 22.70 32.49 -17.59
N ARG A 362 23.85 31.83 -17.73
CA ARG A 362 24.08 30.46 -17.25
C ARG A 362 24.82 30.52 -15.92
N CYS A 363 24.10 30.44 -14.80
CA CYS A 363 24.71 30.38 -13.47
C CYS A 363 25.13 28.94 -13.13
N ARG A 364 26.38 28.73 -12.71
CA ARG A 364 26.83 27.48 -12.06
C ARG A 364 26.91 27.72 -10.56
N PHE A 365 26.21 26.92 -9.77
CA PHE A 365 26.27 26.97 -8.31
C PHE A 365 26.86 25.67 -7.76
N ARG A 366 27.54 25.76 -6.60
CA ARG A 366 28.11 24.61 -5.87
C ARG A 366 27.97 24.80 -4.35
N PRO A 367 26.75 24.78 -3.80
CA PRO A 367 26.58 24.91 -2.36
C PRO A 367 26.99 23.62 -1.65
N LEU A 368 27.67 23.79 -0.51
CA LEU A 368 27.78 22.78 0.54
C LEU A 368 26.47 22.88 1.34
N LEU A 369 25.42 22.20 0.89
CA LEU A 369 24.18 22.11 1.65
C LEU A 369 24.31 20.93 2.60
N ALA A 370 24.33 21.12 3.92
CA ALA A 370 23.90 20.03 4.81
C ALA A 370 22.49 19.58 4.37
N TRP A 371 22.10 18.34 4.67
CA TRP A 371 20.72 17.88 4.43
C TRP A 371 19.73 18.96 4.91
N PRO A 372 18.63 19.26 4.20
CA PRO A 372 17.72 20.30 4.65
C PRO A 372 17.18 19.92 6.03
N THR A 373 17.72 20.54 7.08
CA THR A 373 16.97 20.81 8.29
C THR A 373 15.84 21.71 7.82
N VAL A 374 14.62 21.17 7.80
CA VAL A 374 13.42 21.95 7.52
C VAL A 374 13.28 22.92 8.68
N GLU A 375 13.92 24.09 8.60
CA GLU A 375 13.51 25.23 9.39
C GLU A 375 12.12 25.62 8.89
N ALA A 376 11.12 25.33 9.71
CA ALA A 376 9.78 25.84 9.53
C ALA A 376 9.89 27.36 9.38
N ALA A 377 9.62 27.88 8.18
CA ALA A 377 9.50 29.30 7.93
C ALA A 377 8.23 29.80 8.64
N GLY A 378 8.40 30.12 9.92
CA GLY A 378 7.37 30.61 10.82
C GLY A 378 7.97 31.62 11.78
N ARG A 379 8.51 32.74 11.26
CA ARG A 379 8.67 33.96 12.04
C ARG A 379 8.04 35.12 11.30
N HIS A 380 6.84 35.48 11.75
CA HIS A 380 6.31 36.83 11.54
C HIS A 380 7.31 37.86 12.11
N PRO A 381 7.62 38.95 11.38
CA PRO A 381 8.37 40.04 11.97
C PRO A 381 7.45 40.82 12.92
N GLN A 382 7.63 40.64 14.23
CA GLN A 382 7.19 41.62 15.21
C GLN A 382 7.97 42.92 14.95
N ARG A 383 7.26 43.95 14.48
CA ARG A 383 7.75 45.33 14.53
C ARG A 383 7.94 45.70 16.01
N ARG A 384 9.18 45.96 16.41
CA ARG A 384 9.42 46.86 17.55
C ARG A 384 9.07 48.26 17.10
N VAL A 385 8.09 48.85 17.78
CA VAL A 385 7.95 50.29 17.91
C VAL A 385 8.70 50.60 19.20
N ASP A 386 9.85 51.25 19.08
CA ASP A 386 10.47 51.96 20.20
C ASP A 386 10.13 53.45 19.98
N ASP A 387 9.72 54.12 21.06
CA ASP A 387 9.30 55.52 21.15
C ASP A 387 10.29 56.53 20.54
#